data_AF-A0A9X8ZZW8-F1
#
_entry.id   AF-A0A9X8ZZW8-F1
#
_cell.length_a   1.000
_cell.length_b   1.000
_cell.length_c   1.000
_cell.angle_alpha   90.00
_cell.angle_beta   90.00
_cell.angle_gamma   90.00
#
_symmetry.space_group_name_H-M   'P 1'
#
loop_
_entity.id
_entity.type
_entity.pdbx_description
1 polymer ?
#
loop_
_entity_poly.entity_id
_entity_poly.type
_entity_poly.pdbx_seq_one_letter_code
_entity_poly.pdbx_strand_id
1 'polypeptide(L)' 'MYTYKLQQEQPICAEKIKKLYDSVGWWPERKEVDIEKMLKNSKGIGVWEENELVGFARVVS' A
#
# COMPACT_ATOMS: atom_id res chain seq x y z
N MET A 1 8.46 12.43 -11.01
CA MET A 1 8.54 13.18 -9.74
C MET A 1 7.73 12.42 -8.71
N TYR A 2 8.30 12.14 -7.53
CA TYR A 2 7.57 11.40 -6.49
C TYR A 2 6.71 12.33 -5.65
N THR A 3 5.49 11.88 -5.33
CA THR A 3 4.61 12.56 -4.37
C THR A 3 4.28 11.64 -3.20
N TYR A 4 4.06 12.24 -2.03
CA TYR A 4 3.78 11.53 -0.79
C TYR A 4 2.41 11.97 -0.30
N LYS A 5 1.51 11.01 -0.09
CA LYS A 5 0.13 11.30 0.31
C LYS A 5 -0.32 10.33 1.39
N LEU A 6 -1.04 10.86 2.37
CA LEU A 6 -1.70 10.05 3.39
C LEU A 6 -2.82 9.22 2.76
N GLN A 7 -3.11 8.08 3.37
CA GLN A 7 -4.22 7.20 2.99
C GLN A 7 -5.57 7.92 2.85
N GLN A 8 -5.75 9.01 3.61
CA GLN A 8 -6.95 9.83 3.62
C GLN A 8 -7.04 10.78 2.41
N GLU A 9 -5.90 11.17 1.85
CA GLU A 9 -5.80 12.10 0.71
C GLU A 9 -5.84 11.33 -0.62
N GLN A 10 -5.14 10.20 -0.69
CA GLN A 10 -5.17 9.30 -1.84
C GLN A 10 -5.20 7.85 -1.34
N PRO A 11 -6.32 7.13 -1.53
CA PRO A 11 -6.46 5.76 -1.04
C PRO A 11 -5.42 4.82 -1.64
N ILE A 12 -4.66 4.18 -0.75
CA ILE A 12 -3.87 2.98 -0.98
C ILE A 12 -4.84 1.80 -0.86
N CYS A 13 -5.01 1.03 -1.93
CA CYS A 13 -5.85 -0.16 -1.95
C CYS A 13 -5.01 -1.44 -1.91
N ALA A 14 -5.66 -2.56 -1.56
CA ALA A 14 -4.99 -3.85 -1.44
C ALA A 14 -4.35 -4.31 -2.75
N GLU A 15 -5.00 -4.10 -3.90
CA GLU A 15 -4.47 -4.44 -5.22
C GLU A 15 -3.11 -3.76 -5.48
N LYS A 16 -2.98 -2.46 -5.16
CA LYS A 16 -1.72 -1.72 -5.36
C LYS A 16 -0.60 -2.23 -4.44
N ILE A 17 -0.90 -2.54 -3.19
CA ILE A 17 0.08 -3.16 -2.28
C ILE A 17 0.44 -4.57 -2.75
N LYS A 18 -0.54 -5.36 -3.21
CA LYS A 18 -0.29 -6.72 -3.71
C LYS A 18 0.65 -6.69 -4.92
N LYS A 19 0.46 -5.74 -5.84
CA LYS A 19 1.40 -5.48 -6.95
C LYS A 19 2.82 -5.16 -6.47
N LEU A 20 2.96 -4.32 -5.44
CA LEU A 20 4.27 -4.02 -4.84
C LEU A 20 4.92 -5.25 -4.21
N TYR A 21 4.13 -6.08 -3.53
CA TYR A 21 4.60 -7.32 -2.93
C TYR A 21 5.05 -8.30 -4.01
N ASP A 22 4.24 -8.49 -5.04
CA ASP A 22 4.52 -9.43 -6.12
C ASP A 22 5.74 -9.00 -6.96
N SER A 23 5.97 -7.69 -7.16
CA SER A 23 7.10 -7.18 -7.95
C SER A 23 8.47 -7.50 -7.35
N VAL A 24 8.55 -7.72 -6.03
CA VAL A 24 9.79 -8.09 -5.31
C VAL A 24 9.70 -9.47 -4.65
N GLY A 25 8.65 -10.24 -4.93
CA GLY A 25 8.42 -11.56 -4.32
C GLY A 25 8.19 -11.53 -2.81
N TRP A 26 7.75 -10.40 -2.26
CA TRP A 26 7.52 -10.22 -0.83
C TRP A 26 6.16 -10.81 -0.43
N TRP A 27 6.19 -11.85 0.41
CA TRP A 27 5.00 -12.44 1.04
C TRP A 27 3.94 -12.93 0.03
N PRO A 28 4.29 -13.86 -0.86
CA PRO A 28 3.43 -14.26 -1.98
C PRO A 28 2.09 -14.85 -1.52
N GLU A 29 2.06 -15.61 -0.42
CA GLU A 29 0.84 -16.15 0.18
C GLU A 29 -0.10 -15.10 0.81
N ARG A 30 0.32 -13.83 0.95
CA ARG A 30 -0.57 -12.78 1.46
C ARG A 30 -1.66 -12.48 0.43
N LYS A 31 -2.93 -12.68 0.82
CA LYS A 31 -4.09 -12.39 -0.02
C LYS A 31 -4.49 -10.92 0.11
N GLU A 32 -5.12 -10.39 -0.94
CA GLU A 32 -5.63 -9.01 -0.95
C GLU A 32 -6.60 -8.75 0.22
N VAL A 33 -7.49 -9.70 0.54
CA VAL A 33 -8.41 -9.58 1.70
C VAL A 33 -7.67 -9.36 3.03
N ASP A 34 -6.49 -9.94 3.20
CA ASP A 34 -5.68 -9.76 4.40
C ASP A 34 -4.96 -8.41 4.40
N ILE A 35 -4.63 -7.89 3.22
CA ILE A 35 -4.08 -6.54 3.03
C ILE A 35 -5.16 -5.50 3.29
N GLU A 36 -6.39 -5.70 2.81
CA GLU A 36 -7.52 -4.81 3.08
C GLU A 36 -7.81 -4.70 4.57
N LYS A 37 -7.84 -5.84 5.28
CA LYS A 37 -8.01 -5.87 6.74
C LYS A 37 -6.90 -5.12 7.46
N MET A 38 -5.66 -5.28 7.00
CA MET A 38 -4.50 -4.54 7.54
C MET A 38 -4.65 -3.03 7.31
N LEU A 39 -5.02 -2.62 6.10
CA LEU A 39 -5.17 -1.21 5.73
C LEU A 39 -6.29 -0.53 6.51
N LYS A 40 -7.45 -1.17 6.65
CA LYS A 40 -8.60 -0.62 7.41
C LYS A 40 -8.25 -0.26 8.86
N ASN A 41 -7.30 -0.97 9.45
CA ASN A 41 -6.93 -0.81 10.85
C ASN A 41 -5.65 0.03 11.05
N SER A 42 -5.14 0.70 10.00
CA SER A 42 -3.87 1.42 10.09
C SER A 42 -3.92 2.81 9.46
N LYS A 43 -3.15 3.73 10.03
CA LYS A 43 -2.78 4.98 9.34
C LYS A 43 -1.61 4.68 8.40
N GLY A 44 -1.72 5.09 7.15
CA GLY A 44 -0.72 4.82 6.11
C GLY A 44 -0.37 6.05 5.28
N ILE A 45 0.82 5.99 4.67
CA ILE A 45 1.32 6.94 3.68
C ILE A 45 1.78 6.17 2.44
N GLY A 46 1.48 6.69 1.27
CA GLY A 46 1.89 6.13 -0.02
C GLY A 46 2.85 7.07 -0.74
N VAL A 47 3.84 6.49 -1.42
CA VAL A 47 4.72 7.16 -2.38
C VAL A 47 4.20 6.85 -3.78
N TRP A 48 4.00 7.90 -4.57
CA TRP A 48 3.39 7.81 -5.89
C TRP A 48 4.30 8.39 -6.96
N GLU A 49 4.47 7.64 -8.04
CA GLU A 49 4.96 8.15 -9.31
C GLU A 49 3.74 8.31 -10.23
N GLU A 50 3.36 9.55 -10.51
CA GLU A 50 2.07 9.88 -11.15
C GLU A 50 0.87 9.25 -10.40
N ASN A 51 0.26 8.20 -10.95
CA ASN A 51 -0.86 7.46 -10.36
C ASN A 51 -0.47 6.05 -9.87
N GLU A 52 0.80 5.68 -10.02
CA GLU A 52 1.33 4.39 -9.61
C GLU A 52 1.87 4.45 -8.19
N LEU A 53 1.46 3.49 -7.35
CA LEU A 53 1.98 3.38 -6.00
C LEU A 53 3.32 2.64 -6.08
N VAL A 54 4.41 3.32 -5.75
CA VAL A 54 5.78 2.76 -5.82
C VAL A 54 6.34 2.43 -4.44
N GLY A 55 5.66 2.85 -3.37
CA GLY A 55 6.01 2.48 -2.00
C GLY A 55 4.91 2.83 -1.01
N PHE A 56 4.91 2.20 0.16
CA PHE A 56 4.00 2.56 1.25
C PHE A 56 4.64 2.30 2.61
N ALA A 57 4.18 3.03 3.62
CA ALA A 57 4.44 2.74 5.02
C ALA A 57 3.15 2.88 5.82
N ARG A 58 3.07 2.17 6.95
CA ARG A 58 1.92 2.26 7.87
C ARG A 58 2.37 2.22 9.32
N VAL A 59 1.54 2.77 10.18
CA VAL A 59 1.67 2.61 11.63
C VAL A 59 1.30 1.17 12.02
N VAL A 60 2.06 0.62 12.97
CA VAL A 60 1.77 -0.64 13.67
C VAL A 60 1.57 -0.27 15.14
N SER A 61 0.41 -0.61 15.71
CA SER A 61 0.05 -0.37 17.12
C SER A 61 -0.50 -1.64 17.74
#